data_AF-A0A090X692-F1
#
_entry.id   AF-A0A090X692-F1
#
_cell.length_a   1.000
_cell.length_b   1.000
_cell.length_c   1.000
_cell.angle_alpha   90.00
_cell.angle_beta   90.00
_cell.angle_gamma   90.00
#
_symmetry.space_group_name_H-M   'P 1'
#
loop_
_entity.id
_entity.type
_entity.pdbx_description
1 polymer ?
#
loop_
_entity_poly.entity_id
_entity_poly.type
_entity_poly.pdbx_seq_one_letter_code
_entity_poly.pdbx_strand_id
1 'polypeptide(L)' 'MEHIVIIGNGISGVTAARHIRKLSDKKITIISAETEYFFSRTALMYVYMGAHDV' A
#
# COMPACT_ATOMS: atom_id res chain seq x y z
N MET A 1 5.88 24.32 -8.49
CA MET A 1 5.94 23.15 -7.58
C MET A 1 5.38 21.96 -8.33
N GLU A 2 6.15 20.89 -8.48
CA GLU A 2 5.67 19.65 -9.10
C GLU A 2 4.92 18.79 -8.07
N HIS A 3 3.80 18.19 -8.51
CA HIS A 3 3.01 17.26 -7.71
C HIS A 3 2.97 15.91 -8.43
N ILE A 4 3.45 14.87 -7.76
CA ILE A 4 3.49 13.52 -8.29
C ILE A 4 2.30 12.73 -7.72
N VAL A 5 1.50 12.16 -8.61
CA VAL A 5 0.38 11.28 -8.26
C VAL A 5 0.75 9.84 -8.63
N ILE A 6 0.61 8.93 -7.68
CA ILE A 6 0.86 7.49 -7.85
C ILE A 6 -0.47 6.77 -7.67
N ILE A 7 -0.87 5.94 -8.64
CA ILE A 7 -2.10 5.13 -8.57
C ILE A 7 -1.71 3.70 -8.19
N GLY A 8 -2.20 3.25 -7.04
CA GLY A 8 -1.85 1.97 -6.43
C GLY A 8 -0.86 2.12 -5.27
N ASN A 9 -1.24 1.64 -4.09
CA ASN A 9 -0.44 1.61 -2.85
C ASN A 9 0.24 0.25 -2.60
N GLY A 10 0.24 -0.64 -3.59
CA GLY A 10 0.99 -1.89 -3.52
C GLY A 10 2.51 -1.68 -3.45
N ILE A 11 3.26 -2.78 -3.45
CA ILE A 11 4.73 -2.77 -3.26
C ILE A 11 5.42 -1.78 -4.22
N SER A 12 5.05 -1.79 -5.50
CA SER A 12 5.66 -0.91 -6.51
C SER A 12 5.35 0.58 -6.25
N GLY A 13 4.10 0.93 -5.96
CA GLY A 13 3.69 2.32 -5.72
C GLY A 13 4.34 2.93 -4.48
N VAL A 14 4.39 2.17 -3.37
CA VAL A 14 5.07 2.60 -2.15
C VAL A 14 6.58 2.70 -2.36
N THR A 15 7.17 1.75 -3.09
CA THR A 15 8.61 1.76 -3.39
C THR A 15 8.98 2.99 -4.23
N ALA A 16 8.20 3.30 -5.27
CA ALA A 16 8.38 4.49 -6.09
C ALA A 16 8.26 5.77 -5.25
N ALA A 17 7.21 5.89 -4.43
CA ALA A 17 7.00 7.04 -3.56
C ALA A 17 8.20 7.26 -2.60
N ARG A 18 8.70 6.19 -1.98
CA ARG A 18 9.87 6.25 -1.09
C ARG A 18 11.13 6.66 -1.82
N HIS A 19 11.36 6.14 -3.03
CA HIS A 19 12.52 6.50 -3.83
C HIS A 19 12.48 7.99 -4.21
N ILE A 20 11.33 8.50 -4.64
CA ILE A 20 11.13 9.91 -4.97
C ILE A 20 11.34 10.82 -3.75
N ARG A 21 10.82 10.42 -2.57
CA ARG A 21 10.99 11.18 -1.33
C ARG A 21 12.46 11.29 -0.91
N LYS A 22 13.28 10.27 -1.14
CA LYS A 22 14.72 10.33 -0.84
C LYS A 22 15.48 11.36 -1.70
N LEU A 23 14.95 11.68 -2.88
CA LEU A 23 15.62 12.51 -3.89
C LEU A 23 14.96 13.88 -4.06
N SER A 24 13.81 14.13 -3.43
CA SER A 24 13.07 15.38 -3.63
C SER A 24 12.05 15.65 -2.53
N ASP A 25 11.73 16.93 -2.37
CA ASP A 25 10.65 17.41 -1.50
C ASP A 25 9.32 17.63 -2.21
N LYS A 26 9.16 17.05 -3.40
CA LYS A 26 7.93 17.17 -4.19
C LYS A 26 6.72 16.69 -3.38
N LYS A 27 5.56 17.30 -3.62
CA LYS A 27 4.30 16.78 -3.09
C LYS A 27 4.03 15.43 -3.74
N ILE A 28 3.72 14.41 -2.95
CA ILE A 28 3.40 13.06 -3.42
C ILE A 28 2.00 12.72 -2.90
N THR A 29 1.11 12.27 -3.78
CA THR A 29 -0.18 11.68 -3.39
C THR A 29 -0.25 10.27 -3.94
N ILE A 30 -0.52 9.29 -3.08
CA ILE A 30 -0.77 7.91 -3.47
C ILE A 30 -2.27 7.68 -3.39
N ILE A 31 -2.88 7.25 -4.49
CA ILE A 31 -4.31 6.90 -4.56
C ILE A 31 -4.39 5.38 -4.42
N SER A 32 -5.03 4.94 -3.34
CA SER A 32 -5.31 3.52 -3.08
C SER A 32 -6.73 3.17 -3.53
N ALA A 33 -6.90 1.96 -4.06
CA ALA A 33 -8.22 1.32 -4.21
C ALA A 33 -8.46 0.25 -3.12
N GLU A 34 -7.51 0.09 -2.20
CA GLU A 34 -7.63 -0.82 -1.06
C GLU A 34 -8.48 -0.18 0.05
N THR A 35 -9.03 -1.03 0.92
CA THR A 35 -9.75 -0.61 2.12
C THR A 35 -8.81 0.11 3.09
N GLU A 36 -9.37 0.96 3.95
CA GLU A 36 -8.61 1.70 4.98
C GLU A 36 -7.80 0.77 5.89
N TYR A 37 -8.37 -0.38 6.25
CA TYR A 37 -7.68 -1.41 7.00
C TYR A 37 -6.93 -2.36 6.05
N PHE A 38 -5.63 -2.51 6.30
CA PHE A 38 -4.84 -3.53 5.63
C PHE A 38 -5.27 -4.91 6.10
N PHE A 39 -5.54 -5.80 5.15
CA PHE A 39 -5.64 -7.23 5.40
C PHE A 39 -4.75 -7.96 4.41
N SER A 40 -4.01 -8.93 4.92
CA SER A 40 -3.29 -9.85 4.03
C SER A 40 -4.30 -10.76 3.35
N ARG A 41 -4.42 -10.66 2.04
CA ARG A 41 -5.27 -11.53 1.23
C ARG A 41 -4.90 -13.01 1.38
N THR A 42 -3.62 -13.32 1.61
CA THR A 42 -3.19 -14.70 1.92
C THR A 42 -3.53 -15.09 3.35
N ALA A 43 -3.49 -14.16 4.31
CA ALA A 43 -3.92 -14.42 5.69
C ALA A 43 -5.43 -14.69 5.80
N LEU A 44 -6.23 -14.10 4.91
CA LEU A 44 -7.67 -14.32 4.87
C LEU A 44 -8.04 -15.80 4.68
N MET A 45 -7.22 -16.56 3.93
CA MET A 45 -7.38 -18.00 3.79
C MET A 45 -7.24 -18.72 5.14
N TYR A 46 -6.28 -18.34 5.98
CA TYR A 46 -6.08 -18.95 7.30
C TYR A 46 -7.23 -18.67 8.26
N VAL A 47 -7.79 -17.45 8.20
CA VAL A 47 -9.00 -17.10 8.96
C VAL A 47 -10.19 -17.96 8.51
N TYR A 48 -10.38 -18.13 7.19
CA TYR A 48 -11.44 -18.98 6.65
C TYR A 48 -11.30 -20.46 7.06
N MET A 49 -10.07 -20.98 7.15
CA MET A 49 -9.80 -22.37 7.56
C MET A 49 -9.97 -22.63 9.06
N GLY A 50 -10.40 -21.63 9.86
CA GLY A 50 -10.67 -21.83 11.29
C GLY A 50 -9.41 -21.86 12.16
N ALA A 51 -8.33 -21.19 11.74
CA ALA A 51 -7.08 -21.09 12.53
C ALA A 51 -7.23 -20.34 13.87
N HIS A 52 -8.46 -19.99 14.28
CA HIS A 52 -8.80 -19.42 15.58
C HIS A 52 -9.30 -20.45 16.62
N ASP A 53 -9.44 -21.73 16.26
CA ASP A 53 -9.99 -22.78 17.15
C ASP A 53 -8.94 -23.83 17.63
N VAL A 54 -7.73 -23.41 17.99
CA VAL A 54 -6.75 -24.25 18.73
C VAL A 54 -6.17 -23.54 19.95
#